data_AF-A0A1V5BIS8-F1
#
_entry.id   AF-A0A1V5BIS8-F1
#
_cell.length_a   1.000
_cell.length_b   1.000
_cell.length_c   1.000
_cell.angle_alpha   90.00
_cell.angle_beta   90.00
_cell.angle_gamma   90.00
#
_symmetry.space_group_name_H-M   'P 1'
#
loop_
_entity.id
_entity.type
_entity.pdbx_description
1 polymer ?
#
loop_
_entity_poly.entity_id
_entity_poly.type
_entity_poly.pdbx_seq_one_letter_code
_entity_poly.pdbx_strand_id
1 'polypeptide(L)' 'MPQAVVIVFKSTHDVIKAKNELAKACIAHELIPTPKEISAECGMSLRLEEPLLSKALNLFQTAGVRYRDDLL' A
#
# COMPACT_ATOMS: atom_id res chain seq x y z
N MET A 1 15.72 8.34 -11.63
CA MET A 1 15.23 8.77 -10.31
C MET A 1 14.22 7.72 -9.87
N PRO A 2 14.37 7.04 -8.73
CA PRO A 2 13.38 6.04 -8.32
C PRO A 2 12.09 6.75 -7.93
N GLN A 3 11.02 6.46 -8.68
CA GLN A 3 9.68 6.96 -8.39
C GLN A 3 9.07 6.07 -7.30
N ALA A 4 8.63 6.68 -6.21
CA ALA A 4 7.97 5.97 -5.12
C ALA A 4 6.48 6.27 -5.17
N VAL A 5 5.67 5.24 -4.99
CA VAL A 5 4.21 5.31 -4.99
C VAL A 5 3.69 5.05 -3.59
N VAL A 6 2.56 5.66 -3.25
CA VAL A 6 1.92 5.54 -1.95
C VAL A 6 0.53 4.96 -2.14
N ILE A 7 0.29 3.81 -1.52
CA ILE A 7 -1.00 3.13 -1.56
C ILE A 7 -1.69 3.38 -0.23
N VAL A 8 -2.86 4.01 -0.27
CA VAL A 8 -3.63 4.36 0.92
C VAL A 8 -4.65 3.26 1.21
N PHE A 9 -4.82 2.94 2.48
CA PHE A 9 -5.79 1.96 2.94
C PHE A 9 -6.80 2.60 3.89
N LYS A 10 -8.06 2.17 3.78
CA LYS A 10 -9.15 2.66 4.64
C LYS A 10 -9.20 1.96 6.01
N SER A 11 -8.43 0.89 6.21
CA SER A 11 -8.49 0.08 7.43
C SER A 11 -7.14 -0.54 7.77
N THR A 12 -6.80 -0.55 9.04
CA THR A 12 -5.56 -1.15 9.56
C THR A 12 -5.46 -2.65 9.24
N HIS A 13 -6.58 -3.37 9.22
CA HIS A 13 -6.62 -4.79 8.86
C HIS A 13 -6.13 -5.03 7.42
N ASP A 14 -6.58 -4.22 6.46
CA ASP A 14 -6.14 -4.31 5.07
C ASP A 14 -4.64 -4.02 4.93
N VAL A 15 -4.14 -3.03 5.68
CA VAL A 15 -2.73 -2.64 5.70
C VAL A 15 -1.86 -3.78 6.21
N ILE A 16 -2.25 -4.38 7.34
CA ILE A 16 -1.52 -5.51 7.94
C ILE A 16 -1.51 -6.69 6.97
N LYS A 17 -2.64 -6.96 6.31
CA LYS A 17 -2.74 -8.02 5.32
C LYS A 17 -1.85 -7.75 4.10
N ALA A 18 -1.94 -6.56 3.49
CA ALA A 18 -1.05 -6.13 2.41
C ALA A 18 0.42 -6.26 2.81
N LYS A 19 0.80 -5.71 3.96
CA LYS A 19 2.16 -5.76 4.51
C LYS A 19 2.67 -7.20 4.60
N ASN A 20 1.86 -8.11 5.14
CA ASN A 20 2.24 -9.52 5.25
C ASN A 20 2.45 -10.17 3.88
N GLU A 21 1.60 -9.89 2.90
CA GLU A 21 1.76 -10.43 1.54
C GLU A 21 2.99 -9.84 0.83
N LEU A 22 3.25 -8.55 0.99
CA LEU A 22 4.48 -7.92 0.48
C LEU A 22 5.73 -8.51 1.13
N ALA A 23 5.72 -8.72 2.45
CA ALA A 23 6.83 -9.33 3.18
C ALA A 23 7.08 -10.78 2.72
N LYS A 24 6.02 -11.58 2.53
CA LYS A 24 6.13 -12.95 1.98
C LYS A 24 6.71 -12.96 0.57
N ALA A 25 6.41 -11.94 -0.24
CA ALA A 25 6.92 -11.79 -1.59
C ALA A 25 8.31 -11.10 -1.64
N CYS A 26 8.95 -10.83 -0.49
CA CYS A 26 10.20 -10.08 -0.38
C CYS A 26 10.17 -8.71 -1.10
N ILE A 27 9.01 -8.06 -1.12
CA ILE A 27 8.84 -6.74 -1.72
C ILE A 27 9.19 -5.67 -0.69
N ALA A 28 10.15 -4.81 -1.02
CA ALA A 28 10.51 -3.66 -0.20
C ALA A 28 9.32 -2.69 -0.10
N HIS A 29 8.90 -2.42 1.13
CA HIS A 29 7.78 -1.53 1.43
C HIS A 29 8.01 -0.82 2.76
N GLU A 30 7.45 0.37 2.89
CA GLU A 30 7.53 1.19 4.09
C GLU A 30 6.11 1.57 4.53
N LEU A 31 5.79 1.30 5.79
CA LEU A 31 4.52 1.72 6.37
C LEU A 31 4.64 3.15 6.84
N ILE A 32 3.84 4.03 6.24
CA ILE A 32 3.79 5.44 6.59
C ILE A 32 2.38 5.82 7.08
N PRO A 33 2.24 6.76 8.04
CA PRO A 33 0.95 7.34 8.33
C PRO A 33 0.44 8.07 7.08
N THR A 34 -0.86 7.98 6.79
CA THR A 34 -1.42 8.69 5.63
C THR A 34 -1.22 10.19 5.82
N PRO A 35 -0.61 10.89 4.84
CA PRO A 35 -0.46 12.33 4.89
C PRO A 35 -1.83 13.00 5.07
N LYS A 36 -1.90 14.01 5.96
CA LYS A 36 -3.14 14.74 6.25
C LYS A 36 -3.75 15.41 5.02
N GLU A 37 -2.94 15.67 4.00
CA GLU A 37 -3.38 16.20 2.69
C GLU A 37 -4.21 15.19 1.88
N ILE A 38 -4.09 13.89 2.18
CA ILE A 38 -4.75 12.81 1.44
C ILE A 38 -6.01 12.30 2.17
N SER A 39 -5.99 12.19 3.51
CA SER A 39 -7.17 11.84 4.31
C SER A 39 -7.04 12.31 5.76
N ALA A 40 -8.11 12.92 6.29
CA ALA A 40 -8.22 13.40 7.66
C ALA A 40 -8.61 12.31 8.67
N GLU A 41 -9.20 11.21 8.19
CA GLU A 41 -9.46 10.00 8.99
C GLU A 41 -8.23 9.09 8.94
N CYS A 42 -7.86 8.50 10.07
CA CYS A 42 -6.64 7.72 10.35
C CYS A 42 -6.40 6.48 9.44
N GLY A 43 -6.33 6.66 8.12
CA GLY A 43 -5.85 5.64 7.20
C GLY A 43 -4.35 5.41 7.39
N MET A 44 -3.87 4.20 7.13
CA MET A 44 -2.43 3.97 6.97
C MET A 44 -2.10 3.78 5.49
N SER A 45 -0.85 4.03 5.13
CA SER A 45 -0.40 3.97 3.75
C SER A 45 0.88 3.13 3.63
N LEU A 46 1.03 2.41 2.52
CA LEU A 46 2.26 1.71 2.19
C LEU A 46 2.96 2.45 1.06
N ARG A 47 4.21 2.83 1.29
CA ARG A 47 5.10 3.38 0.29
C ARG A 47 5.96 2.26 -0.28
N LEU A 48 6.07 2.21 -1.60
CA LEU A 48 6.91 1.24 -2.32
C LEU A 48 7.44 1.88 -3.61
N GLU A 49 8.39 1.21 -4.25
CA GLU A 49 8.92 1.68 -5.52
C GLU A 49 7.93 1.38 -6.67
N GLU A 50 7.78 2.31 -7.60
CA GLU A 50 6.95 2.18 -8.80
C GLU A 50 7.12 0.85 -9.56
N PRO A 51 8.33 0.31 -9.81
CA PRO A 51 8.48 -1.01 -10.44
C PRO A 51 7.87 -2.18 -9.64
N LEU A 52 7.67 -2.00 -8.33
CA LEU A 52 7.07 -3.00 -7.46
C LEU A 52 5.54 -2.86 -7.38
N LEU A 53 4.98 -1.74 -7.82
CA LEU A 53 3.54 -1.45 -7.79
C LEU A 53 2.72 -2.54 -8.47
N SER A 54 3.06 -2.88 -9.71
CA SER A 54 2.33 -3.89 -10.48
C SER A 54 2.29 -5.25 -9.77
N LYS A 55 3.38 -5.63 -9.09
CA LYS A 55 3.44 -6.86 -8.28
C LYS A 55 2.59 -6.75 -7.01
N ALA A 56 2.70 -5.61 -6.31
CA ALA A 56 1.91 -5.34 -5.11
C ALA A 56 0.41 -5.37 -5.40
N LEU A 57 -0.05 -4.73 -6.48
CA LEU A 57 -1.46 -4.72 -6.88
C LEU A 57 -1.98 -6.13 -7.18
N ASN A 58 -1.20 -6.96 -7.88
CA ASN A 58 -1.57 -8.36 -8.12
C ASN A 58 -1.70 -9.17 -6.80
N LEU A 59 -0.77 -8.98 -5.86
CA LEU A 59 -0.85 -9.60 -4.54
C LEU A 59 -2.10 -9.13 -3.78
N PHE A 60 -2.44 -7.85 -3.84
CA PHE A 60 -3.62 -7.32 -3.15
C PHE A 60 -4.92 -7.86 -3.74
N GLN A 61 -5.01 -7.98 -5.06
CA GLN A 61 -6.17 -8.59 -5.72
C GLN A 61 -6.34 -10.06 -5.33
N THR A 62 -5.27 -10.85 -5.39
CA THR A 62 -5.29 -12.28 -5.03
C THR A 62 -5.56 -12.50 -3.54
N ALA A 63 -5.05 -11.62 -2.68
CA ALA A 63 -5.28 -11.66 -1.24
C ALA A 63 -6.63 -11.02 -0.82
N GLY A 64 -7.37 -10.39 -1.73
CA GLY A 64 -8.62 -9.69 -1.43
C GLY A 64 -8.43 -8.53 -0.45
N VAL A 65 -7.33 -7.79 -0.57
CA VAL A 65 -7.04 -6.60 0.22
C VAL A 65 -7.71 -5.38 -0.42
N ARG A 66 -8.39 -4.56 0.39
CA ARG A 66 -9.01 -3.32 -0.09
C ARG A 66 -8.04 -2.14 0.05
N TYR A 67 -7.75 -1.48 -1.06
CA TYR A 67 -6.94 -0.26 -1.11
C TYR A 67 -7.70 0.87 -1.82
N ARG A 68 -7.26 2.11 -1.63
CA ARG A 68 -7.75 3.28 -2.38
C ARG A 68 -6.96 3.42 -3.67
N ASP A 69 -7.65 3.30 -4.79
CA ASP A 69 -7.11 3.49 -6.14
C ASP A 69 -7.25 4.93 -6.66
N ASP A 70 -8.04 5.79 -6.00
CA ASP A 70 -8.23 7.22 -6.35
C ASP A 70 -6.94 8.07 -6.41
N LEU A 71 -5.78 7.51 -6.04
CA LEU A 71 -4.50 8.23 -5.88
C LEU A 71 -3.38 7.67 -6.77
N LEU A 72 -3.69 6.67 -7.62
CA LEU A 72 -2.75 6.03 -8.55
C LEU A 72 -2.84 6.65 -9.95
#